data_AF-A0A957ZUG1-F1
#
_entry.id   AF-A0A957ZUG1-F1
#
_cell.length_a   1.000
_cell.length_b   1.000
_cell.length_c   1.000
_cell.angle_alpha   90.00
_cell.angle_beta   90.00
_cell.angle_gamma   90.00
#
_symmetry.space_group_name_H-M   'P 1'
#
loop_
_entity.id
_entity.type
_entity.pdbx_description
1 polymer ?
#
loop_
_entity_poly.entity_id
_entity_poly.type
_entity_poly.pdbx_seq_one_letter_code
_entity_poly.pdbx_strand_id
1 'polypeptide(L)'
;TYYGIDNQIDGVVLDVLLRKHKTIRSSLGISVPVPGNTNEVVQALMQGLMLRGHRTGPKDQLSFMDMSDDFSREMYRELYTQWDNVTEREKRSRTMFAQRSIDVTDVAREWELTRAAIGAGVDVERFTTHAVKAHGGFVTAKHNYVELRLPNQSALREAVGGVETLAARFALPVGDGVTYLSRTHPFVEGLAATIMDAALDPLLDSPAKRCGAIRTHAVQTRTTLLLLRLRHHIITSAGGVTNQLLAEECVVTGFTGAPANAFWLSEAEAEDLLQAEPAGNILPQQASNFVSQVVEGIGRVRTALDQLAVERAYELLDAHRRVRTTDRRTGVRYDVQAQLPVDVLGIYVLLPTVS
;
A
#
# COMPACT_ATOMS: atom_id res chain seq x y z
N THR A 1 -32.81 -5.23 40.42
CA THR A 1 -33.23 -4.50 41.65
C THR A 1 -34.23 -3.45 41.22
N TYR A 2 -35.54 -3.51 41.44
CA TYR A 2 -36.49 -4.53 41.91
C TYR A 2 -37.30 -5.04 40.71
N TYR A 3 -37.54 -6.35 40.62
CA TYR A 3 -38.29 -6.98 39.53
C TYR A 3 -39.71 -7.30 40.02
N GLY A 4 -40.72 -6.79 39.31
CA GLY A 4 -42.13 -7.15 39.48
C GLY A 4 -42.60 -8.00 38.30
N ILE A 5 -43.15 -9.16 38.61
CA ILE A 5 -43.55 -10.26 37.73
C ILE A 5 -45.04 -10.08 37.39
N ASP A 6 -45.37 -9.73 36.13
CA ASP A 6 -46.48 -10.30 35.34
C ASP A 6 -46.85 -9.44 34.11
N ASN A 7 -46.23 -9.77 32.97
CA ASN A 7 -46.95 -10.19 31.77
C ASN A 7 -45.98 -11.10 30.97
N GLN A 8 -46.08 -12.41 31.16
CA GLN A 8 -44.96 -13.35 31.01
C GLN A 8 -44.55 -13.68 29.56
N ILE A 9 -45.40 -13.46 28.56
CA ILE A 9 -45.15 -14.01 27.21
C ILE A 9 -44.24 -13.07 26.38
N ASP A 10 -44.56 -11.78 26.31
CA ASP A 10 -43.83 -10.85 25.43
C ASP A 10 -42.43 -10.48 25.95
N GLY A 11 -42.25 -10.45 27.27
CA GLY A 11 -40.94 -10.23 27.89
C GLY A 11 -39.97 -11.40 27.67
N VAL A 12 -40.48 -12.64 27.69
CA VAL A 12 -39.69 -13.84 27.41
C VAL A 12 -39.24 -13.86 25.95
N VAL A 13 -40.09 -13.42 25.01
CA VAL A 13 -39.73 -13.38 23.59
C VAL A 13 -38.61 -12.38 23.33
N LEU A 14 -38.68 -11.16 23.87
CA LEU A 14 -37.63 -10.17 23.69
C LEU A 14 -36.27 -10.64 24.26
N ASP A 15 -36.31 -11.25 25.44
CA ASP A 15 -35.12 -11.80 26.09
C ASP A 15 -34.50 -12.93 25.27
N VAL A 16 -35.32 -13.75 24.61
CA VAL A 16 -34.87 -14.84 23.73
C VAL A 16 -34.27 -14.29 22.43
N LEU A 17 -34.86 -13.24 21.83
CA LEU A 17 -34.30 -12.59 20.63
C LEU A 17 -32.94 -11.93 20.92
N LEU A 18 -32.81 -11.23 22.05
CA LEU A 18 -31.55 -10.63 22.49
C LEU A 18 -30.49 -11.69 22.80
N ARG A 19 -30.86 -12.80 23.44
CA ARG A 19 -29.96 -13.94 23.66
C ARG A 19 -29.53 -14.57 22.34
N LYS A 20 -30.44 -14.79 21.39
CA LYS A 20 -30.09 -15.38 20.08
C LYS A 20 -29.12 -14.47 19.31
N HIS A 21 -29.36 -13.16 19.26
CA HIS A 21 -28.43 -12.21 18.66
C HIS A 21 -27.06 -12.19 19.34
N LYS A 22 -27.02 -12.23 20.68
CA LYS A 22 -25.77 -12.29 21.46
C LYS A 22 -25.01 -13.60 21.20
N THR A 23 -25.71 -14.73 21.14
CA THR A 23 -25.14 -16.05 20.84
C THR A 23 -24.56 -16.09 19.43
N ILE A 24 -25.29 -15.58 18.43
CA ILE A 24 -24.80 -15.48 17.05
C ILE A 24 -23.56 -14.58 16.98
N ARG A 25 -23.57 -13.42 17.65
CA ARG A 25 -22.40 -12.52 17.70
C ARG A 25 -21.20 -13.15 18.39
N SER A 26 -21.41 -13.86 19.49
CA SER A 26 -20.33 -14.55 20.22
C SER A 26 -19.76 -15.75 19.47
N SER A 27 -20.57 -16.44 18.65
CA SER A 27 -20.13 -17.63 17.92
C SER A 27 -19.58 -17.30 16.53
N LEU A 28 -20.15 -16.33 15.82
CA LEU A 28 -19.74 -15.93 14.47
C LEU A 28 -18.84 -14.68 14.43
N GLY A 29 -18.80 -13.87 15.50
CA GLY A 29 -18.03 -12.63 15.58
C GLY A 29 -18.69 -11.42 14.91
N ILE A 30 -19.91 -11.57 14.38
CA ILE A 30 -20.61 -10.53 13.60
C ILE A 30 -22.06 -10.35 14.09
N SER A 31 -22.61 -9.17 13.85
CA SER A 31 -24.03 -8.88 14.06
C SER A 31 -24.83 -9.16 12.79
N VAL A 32 -25.83 -10.04 12.89
CA VAL A 32 -26.74 -10.35 11.79
C VAL A 32 -27.92 -9.38 11.83
N PRO A 33 -28.29 -8.72 10.72
CA PRO A 33 -29.43 -7.81 10.69
C PRO A 33 -30.72 -8.57 11.04
N VAL A 34 -31.63 -7.90 11.77
CA VAL A 34 -32.92 -8.48 12.16
C VAL A 34 -33.77 -8.67 10.89
N PRO A 35 -34.34 -9.86 10.64
CA PRO A 35 -35.23 -10.09 9.50
C PRO A 35 -36.56 -9.34 9.67
N GLY A 36 -37.08 -8.77 8.57
CA GLY A 36 -38.40 -8.13 8.54
C GLY A 36 -38.38 -6.60 8.59
N ASN A 37 -39.57 -6.00 8.58
CA ASN A 37 -39.75 -4.56 8.56
C ASN A 37 -39.44 -3.98 9.95
N THR A 38 -38.44 -3.11 10.07
CA THR A 38 -38.00 -2.52 11.35
C THR A 38 -39.18 -1.94 12.16
N ASN A 39 -40.19 -1.43 11.46
CA ASN A 39 -41.41 -0.89 12.05
C ASN A 39 -42.28 -1.93 12.79
N GLU A 40 -42.34 -3.19 12.33
CA GLU A 40 -43.13 -4.25 12.97
C GLU A 40 -42.48 -4.69 14.29
N VAL A 41 -41.15 -4.78 14.31
CA VAL A 41 -40.37 -5.08 15.53
C VAL A 41 -40.46 -3.93 16.53
N VAL A 42 -40.42 -2.68 16.04
CA VAL A 42 -40.60 -1.48 16.88
C VAL A 42 -42.04 -1.39 17.41
N GLN A 43 -43.05 -1.76 16.61
CA GLN A 43 -44.44 -1.78 17.05
C GLN A 43 -44.71 -2.87 18.10
N ALA A 44 -44.10 -4.06 17.96
CA ALA A 44 -44.12 -5.11 18.97
C ALA A 44 -43.42 -4.65 20.28
N LEU A 45 -42.27 -3.97 20.16
CA LEU A 45 -41.58 -3.35 21.29
C LEU A 45 -42.42 -2.25 21.97
N MET A 46 -43.11 -1.42 21.19
CA MET A 46 -43.99 -0.36 21.69
C MET A 46 -45.25 -0.92 22.34
N GLN A 47 -45.87 -1.97 21.80
CA GLN A 47 -47.01 -2.64 22.43
C GLN A 47 -46.60 -3.30 23.75
N GLY A 48 -45.45 -3.98 23.78
CA GLY A 48 -44.88 -4.55 25.01
C GLY A 48 -44.55 -3.49 26.07
N LEU A 49 -44.14 -2.28 25.65
CA LEU A 49 -43.89 -1.14 26.55
C LEU A 49 -45.16 -0.34 26.90
N MET A 50 -46.20 -0.29 26.05
CA MET A 50 -47.47 0.40 26.32
C MET A 50 -48.36 -0.40 27.27
N LEU A 51 -48.35 -1.73 27.17
CA LEU A 51 -49.00 -2.63 28.12
C LEU A 51 -48.40 -2.53 29.54
N ARG A 52 -47.21 -1.93 29.68
CA ARG A 52 -46.54 -1.60 30.95
C ARG A 52 -47.12 -0.36 31.65
N GLY A 53 -47.91 0.48 30.96
CA GLY A 53 -48.18 1.86 31.37
C GLY A 53 -49.60 2.20 31.85
N HIS A 54 -50.57 1.27 31.79
CA HIS A 54 -51.94 1.56 32.22
C HIS A 54 -52.65 0.31 32.77
N ARG A 55 -52.82 0.25 34.10
CA ARG A 55 -54.05 -0.21 34.78
C ARG A 55 -53.87 -0.27 36.32
N THR A 56 -54.43 0.74 36.99
CA THR A 56 -54.97 0.64 38.35
C THR A 56 -56.46 0.29 38.25
N GLY A 57 -56.89 -0.84 38.80
CA GLY A 57 -58.31 -1.16 39.02
C GLY A 57 -58.75 -2.58 38.59
N PRO A 58 -59.52 -3.31 39.41
CA PRO A 58 -59.87 -4.72 39.15
C PRO A 58 -61.21 -4.93 38.43
N LYS A 59 -61.29 -6.08 37.74
CA LYS A 59 -62.45 -6.84 37.20
C LYS A 59 -62.75 -6.77 35.69
N ASP A 60 -63.02 -7.98 35.20
CA ASP A 60 -63.67 -8.41 33.95
C ASP A 60 -63.05 -8.08 32.59
N GLN A 61 -62.37 -9.09 32.00
CA GLN A 61 -62.73 -9.64 30.67
C GLN A 61 -61.83 -10.84 30.31
N LEU A 62 -62.38 -12.04 30.47
CA LEU A 62 -61.75 -13.34 30.25
C LEU A 62 -62.07 -13.95 28.87
N SER A 63 -62.21 -13.17 27.79
CA SER A 63 -62.54 -13.78 26.47
C SER A 63 -61.86 -13.17 25.23
N PHE A 64 -60.85 -12.30 25.38
CA PHE A 64 -60.13 -11.73 24.22
C PHE A 64 -58.68 -12.24 24.06
N MET A 65 -58.19 -13.07 25.00
CA MET A 65 -56.81 -13.58 24.99
C MET A 65 -56.57 -14.84 24.15
N ASP A 66 -57.62 -15.61 23.81
CA ASP A 66 -57.45 -16.93 23.19
C ASP A 66 -57.27 -16.88 21.65
N MET A 67 -57.69 -15.79 20.98
CA MET A 67 -57.44 -15.60 19.54
C MET A 67 -56.14 -14.84 19.22
N SER A 68 -55.50 -14.20 20.22
CA SER A 68 -54.23 -13.48 20.05
C SER A 68 -53.00 -14.37 20.24
N ASP A 69 -53.11 -15.49 20.95
CA ASP A 69 -51.97 -16.35 21.27
C ASP A 69 -51.53 -17.20 20.05
N ASP A 70 -52.47 -17.62 19.19
CA ASP A 70 -52.16 -18.43 18.00
C ASP A 70 -51.54 -17.62 16.86
N PHE A 71 -52.02 -16.38 16.66
CA PHE A 71 -51.50 -15.47 15.63
C PHE A 71 -50.06 -15.03 15.91
N SER A 72 -49.74 -14.85 17.19
CA SER A 72 -48.42 -14.43 17.64
C SER A 72 -47.40 -15.57 17.47
N ARG A 73 -47.76 -16.81 17.83
CA ARG A 73 -46.87 -17.98 17.71
C ARG A 73 -46.45 -18.29 16.28
N GLU A 74 -47.35 -18.13 15.30
CA GLU A 74 -47.05 -18.38 13.89
C GLU A 74 -46.12 -17.31 13.31
N MET A 75 -46.39 -16.03 13.59
CA MET A 75 -45.50 -14.92 13.23
C MET A 75 -44.08 -15.09 13.79
N TYR A 76 -43.95 -15.57 15.03
CA TYR A 76 -42.65 -15.78 15.65
C TYR A 76 -41.88 -16.96 15.04
N ARG A 77 -42.55 -18.07 14.70
CA ARG A 77 -41.90 -19.21 14.01
C ARG A 77 -41.36 -18.81 12.65
N GLU A 78 -42.12 -18.00 11.91
CA GLU A 78 -41.69 -17.46 10.63
C GLU A 78 -40.44 -16.58 10.80
N LEU A 79 -40.44 -15.67 11.79
CA LEU A 79 -39.28 -14.82 12.10
C LEU A 79 -38.04 -15.64 12.49
N TYR A 80 -38.20 -16.71 13.28
CA TYR A 80 -37.08 -17.61 13.63
C TYR A 80 -36.51 -18.30 12.41
N THR A 81 -37.38 -18.81 11.54
CA THR A 81 -37.00 -19.52 10.31
C THR A 81 -36.25 -18.58 9.37
N GLN A 82 -36.73 -17.35 9.20
CA GLN A 82 -36.04 -16.33 8.43
C GLN A 82 -34.66 -15.99 9.03
N TRP A 83 -34.56 -15.90 10.35
CA TRP A 83 -33.28 -15.58 11.00
C TRP A 83 -32.27 -16.72 10.90
N ASP A 84 -32.72 -17.97 11.02
CA ASP A 84 -31.87 -19.14 10.81
C ASP A 84 -31.44 -19.24 9.34
N ASN A 85 -32.32 -18.92 8.40
CA ASN A 85 -31.97 -18.86 6.97
C ASN A 85 -30.94 -17.77 6.66
N VAL A 86 -31.06 -16.57 7.24
CA VAL A 86 -30.06 -15.49 7.08
C VAL A 86 -28.74 -15.89 7.75
N THR A 87 -28.78 -16.49 8.94
CA THR A 87 -27.59 -16.95 9.65
C THR A 87 -26.87 -18.06 8.89
N GLU A 88 -27.60 -19.03 8.34
CA GLU A 88 -27.06 -20.12 7.53
C GLU A 88 -26.56 -19.62 6.17
N ARG A 89 -27.20 -18.60 5.58
CA ARG A 89 -26.70 -17.93 4.38
C ARG A 89 -25.39 -17.22 4.67
N GLU A 90 -25.27 -16.55 5.81
CA GLU A 90 -24.05 -15.83 6.20
C GLU A 90 -22.90 -16.80 6.56
N LYS A 91 -23.21 -17.92 7.22
CA LYS A 91 -22.26 -19.02 7.44
C LYS A 91 -21.81 -19.65 6.13
N ARG A 92 -22.73 -19.97 5.21
CA ARG A 92 -22.41 -20.54 3.88
C ARG A 92 -21.63 -19.58 3.01
N SER A 93 -22.00 -18.30 3.05
CA SER A 93 -21.24 -17.21 2.44
C SER A 93 -19.81 -17.25 2.96
N ARG A 94 -19.61 -17.25 4.29
CA ARG A 94 -18.27 -17.26 4.89
C ARG A 94 -17.49 -18.54 4.62
N THR A 95 -18.09 -19.73 4.59
CA THR A 95 -17.38 -20.97 4.25
C THR A 95 -17.00 -21.03 2.77
N MET A 96 -17.82 -20.47 1.88
CA MET A 96 -17.48 -20.28 0.46
C MET A 96 -16.36 -19.25 0.26
N PHE A 97 -16.31 -18.19 1.09
CA PHE A 97 -15.26 -17.18 1.05
C PHE A 97 -13.98 -17.57 1.81
N ALA A 98 -14.06 -18.47 2.80
CA ALA A 98 -12.92 -18.97 3.56
C ALA A 98 -12.01 -19.90 2.73
N GLN A 99 -12.54 -20.58 1.71
CA GLN A 99 -11.71 -21.35 0.78
C GLN A 99 -10.92 -20.47 -0.21
N ARG A 100 -11.23 -19.17 -0.27
CA ARG A 100 -10.57 -18.15 -1.12
C ARG A 100 -9.84 -17.09 -0.31
N SER A 101 -9.76 -17.21 1.01
CA SER A 101 -9.05 -16.24 1.83
C SER A 101 -7.56 -16.40 1.58
N ILE A 102 -6.98 -15.42 0.90
CA ILE A 102 -5.54 -15.30 0.80
C ILE A 102 -4.99 -15.28 2.24
N ASP A 103 -4.02 -16.14 2.54
CA ASP A 103 -3.30 -16.14 3.82
C ASP A 103 -2.78 -14.74 4.11
N VAL A 104 -3.39 -14.13 5.12
CA VAL A 104 -3.14 -12.75 5.52
C VAL A 104 -1.68 -12.57 5.93
N THR A 105 -1.02 -13.62 6.42
CA THR A 105 0.37 -13.54 6.87
C THR A 105 1.35 -13.45 5.71
N ASP A 106 1.14 -14.23 4.64
CA ASP A 106 1.98 -14.15 3.44
C ASP A 106 1.73 -12.86 2.66
N VAL A 107 0.46 -12.40 2.58
CA VAL A 107 0.14 -11.10 1.97
C VAL A 107 0.73 -9.96 2.77
N ALA A 108 0.65 -10.00 4.10
CA ALA A 108 1.21 -8.95 4.95
C ALA A 108 2.74 -8.88 4.80
N ARG A 109 3.43 -10.03 4.75
CA ARG A 109 4.88 -10.08 4.52
C ARG A 109 5.26 -9.49 3.16
N GLU A 110 4.59 -9.92 2.09
CA GLU A 110 4.85 -9.40 0.75
C GLU A 110 4.47 -7.92 0.64
N TRP A 111 3.43 -7.47 1.35
CA TRP A 111 3.06 -6.07 1.46
C TRP A 111 4.12 -5.23 2.18
N GLU A 112 4.68 -5.73 3.28
CA GLU A 112 5.78 -5.07 4.00
C GLU A 112 7.06 -5.00 3.17
N LEU A 113 7.44 -6.09 2.49
CA LEU A 113 8.55 -6.13 1.55
C LEU A 113 8.34 -5.16 0.38
N THR A 114 7.13 -5.15 -0.19
CA THR A 114 6.75 -4.20 -1.24
C THR A 114 6.82 -2.77 -0.72
N ARG A 115 6.38 -2.50 0.51
CA ARG A 115 6.48 -1.17 1.12
C ARG A 115 7.92 -0.76 1.39
N ALA A 116 8.80 -1.69 1.75
CA ALA A 116 10.23 -1.43 1.90
C ALA A 116 10.87 -1.11 0.53
N ALA A 117 10.59 -1.91 -0.50
CA ALA A 117 11.07 -1.71 -1.87
C ALA A 117 10.50 -0.45 -2.54
N ILE A 118 9.27 -0.05 -2.19
CA ILE A 118 8.64 1.19 -2.67
C ILE A 118 9.20 2.43 -1.94
N GLY A 119 10.01 2.28 -0.90
CA GLY A 119 10.50 3.40 -0.11
C GLY A 119 9.52 3.79 0.99
N ALA A 120 10.05 3.96 2.19
CA ALA A 120 9.29 4.31 3.38
C ALA A 120 8.90 5.80 3.37
N GLY A 121 8.06 6.21 4.31
CA GLY A 121 7.73 7.64 4.50
C GLY A 121 8.99 8.52 4.68
N VAL A 122 10.07 7.94 5.23
CA VAL A 122 11.37 8.60 5.39
C VAL A 122 12.04 8.90 4.03
N ASP A 123 11.93 7.99 3.06
CA ASP A 123 12.50 8.20 1.71
C ASP A 123 11.72 9.27 0.94
N VAL A 124 10.39 9.27 1.09
CA VAL A 124 9.52 10.31 0.51
C VAL A 124 9.83 11.66 1.13
N GLU A 125 10.02 11.73 2.45
CA GLU A 125 10.42 12.96 3.15
C GLU A 125 11.77 13.48 2.65
N ARG A 126 12.79 12.61 2.60
CA ARG A 126 14.12 12.97 2.10
C ARG A 126 14.05 13.46 0.66
N PHE A 127 13.37 12.71 -0.21
CA PHE A 127 13.18 13.09 -1.62
C PHE A 127 12.49 14.45 -1.73
N THR A 128 11.31 14.62 -1.13
CA THR A 128 10.51 15.85 -1.25
C THR A 128 11.27 17.06 -0.72
N THR A 129 11.93 16.95 0.44
CA THR A 129 12.68 18.07 1.01
C THR A 129 13.92 18.43 0.19
N HIS A 130 14.64 17.45 -0.34
CA HIS A 130 15.81 17.68 -1.20
C HIS A 130 15.39 18.30 -2.53
N ALA A 131 14.35 17.76 -3.16
CA ALA A 131 13.80 18.24 -4.42
C ALA A 131 13.34 19.71 -4.32
N VAL A 132 12.59 20.07 -3.26
CA VAL A 132 12.16 21.46 -3.04
C VAL A 132 13.37 22.39 -2.89
N LYS A 133 14.36 22.02 -2.08
CA LYS A 133 15.59 22.82 -1.92
C LYS A 133 16.37 22.95 -3.23
N ALA A 134 16.48 21.87 -4.01
CA ALA A 134 17.25 21.86 -5.24
C ALA A 134 16.62 22.73 -6.35
N HIS A 135 15.29 22.87 -6.35
CA HIS A 135 14.59 23.86 -7.19
C HIS A 135 14.67 25.30 -6.66
N GLY A 136 15.34 25.56 -5.53
CA GLY A 136 15.46 26.88 -4.90
C GLY A 136 14.30 27.23 -3.96
N GLY A 137 13.49 26.26 -3.55
CA GLY A 137 12.49 26.41 -2.51
C GLY A 137 13.07 26.32 -1.10
N PHE A 138 12.21 26.53 -0.10
CA PHE A 138 12.58 26.49 1.32
C PHE A 138 11.86 25.38 2.05
N VAL A 139 12.55 24.78 3.01
CA VAL A 139 12.03 23.69 3.85
C VAL A 139 12.27 24.07 5.30
N THR A 140 11.20 24.18 6.08
CA THR A 140 11.28 24.49 7.52
C THR A 140 10.74 23.31 8.32
N ALA A 141 11.60 22.68 9.12
CA ALA A 141 11.17 21.67 10.07
C ALA A 141 10.38 22.32 11.22
N LYS A 142 9.18 21.80 11.50
CA LYS A 142 8.38 22.14 12.68
C LYS A 142 8.27 20.88 13.56
N HIS A 143 7.73 21.02 14.77
CA HIS A 143 7.67 19.93 15.75
C HIS A 143 7.01 18.64 15.23
N ASN A 144 6.01 18.73 14.33
CA ASN A 144 5.20 17.59 13.90
C ASN A 144 4.98 17.47 12.38
N TYR A 145 5.49 18.42 11.60
CA TYR A 145 5.33 18.49 10.15
C TYR A 145 6.47 19.30 9.55
N VAL A 146 6.60 19.25 8.23
CA VAL A 146 7.55 20.04 7.45
C VAL A 146 6.78 21.06 6.64
N GLU A 147 7.19 22.32 6.71
CA GLU A 147 6.65 23.39 5.88
C GLU A 147 7.51 23.52 4.62
N LEU A 148 6.89 23.29 3.47
CA LEU A 148 7.51 23.35 2.15
C LEU A 148 7.04 24.64 1.47
N ARG A 149 7.99 25.47 1.03
CA ARG A 149 7.70 26.66 0.23
C ARG A 149 8.36 26.53 -1.14
N LEU A 150 7.55 26.53 -2.18
CA LEU A 150 8.01 26.35 -3.56
C LEU A 150 8.55 27.67 -4.15
N PRO A 151 9.59 27.59 -5.00
CA PRO A 151 10.11 28.74 -5.71
C PRO A 151 9.04 29.33 -6.63
N ASN A 152 9.23 30.56 -7.10
CA ASN A 152 8.32 31.20 -8.05
C ASN A 152 8.56 30.71 -9.49
N GLN A 153 8.32 29.40 -9.71
CA GLN A 153 8.43 28.73 -11.01
C GLN A 153 7.05 28.18 -11.38
N SER A 154 6.42 28.75 -12.42
CA SER A 154 5.04 28.43 -12.79
C SER A 154 4.85 26.96 -13.15
N ALA A 155 5.75 26.41 -13.98
CA ALA A 155 5.68 25.01 -14.41
C ALA A 155 5.76 24.03 -13.22
N LEU A 156 6.68 24.26 -12.28
CA LEU A 156 6.79 23.43 -11.08
C LEU A 156 5.54 23.54 -10.20
N ARG A 157 5.03 24.76 -9.99
CA ARG A 157 3.81 24.98 -9.19
C ARG A 157 2.61 24.30 -9.83
N GLU A 158 2.45 24.40 -11.14
CA GLU A 158 1.37 23.73 -11.88
C GLU A 158 1.47 22.21 -11.75
N ALA A 159 2.67 21.63 -11.94
CA ALA A 159 2.90 20.20 -11.83
C ALA A 159 2.54 19.62 -10.46
N VAL A 160 2.69 20.41 -9.38
CA VAL A 160 2.36 19.98 -8.02
C VAL A 160 0.98 20.42 -7.53
N GLY A 161 0.11 20.94 -8.40
CA GLY A 161 -1.27 21.30 -8.08
C GLY A 161 -1.52 22.76 -7.67
N GLY A 162 -0.65 23.69 -8.10
CA GLY A 162 -0.82 25.13 -7.95
C GLY A 162 -0.51 25.70 -6.56
N VAL A 163 0.07 24.90 -5.65
CA VAL A 163 0.39 25.31 -4.28
C VAL A 163 1.68 26.14 -4.21
N GLU A 164 1.69 27.19 -3.40
CA GLU A 164 2.91 27.95 -3.07
C GLU A 164 3.58 27.41 -1.80
N THR A 165 2.79 27.12 -0.77
CA THR A 165 3.25 26.63 0.53
C THR A 165 2.40 25.44 0.95
N LEU A 166 3.04 24.43 1.55
CA LEU A 166 2.40 23.20 1.99
C LEU A 166 2.96 22.76 3.34
N ALA A 167 2.08 22.56 4.32
CA ALA A 167 2.42 21.85 5.55
C ALA A 167 2.24 20.35 5.30
N ALA A 168 3.34 19.60 5.31
CA ALA A 168 3.37 18.20 4.92
C ALA A 168 3.88 17.29 6.04
N ARG A 169 3.35 16.08 6.09
CA ARG A 169 3.86 14.99 6.94
C ARG A 169 3.86 13.69 6.16
N PHE A 170 4.85 12.84 6.41
CA PHE A 170 5.08 11.60 5.65
C PHE A 170 4.70 10.33 6.44
N ALA A 171 3.97 10.51 7.54
CA ALA A 171 3.43 9.45 8.38
C ALA A 171 2.06 9.85 8.96
N LEU A 172 1.14 8.89 9.03
CA LEU A 172 -0.13 9.06 9.74
C LEU A 172 0.05 8.91 11.27
N PRO A 173 -0.81 9.52 12.10
CA PRO A 173 -1.88 10.47 11.75
C PRO A 173 -1.36 11.88 11.42
N VAL A 174 -2.18 12.67 10.74
CA VAL A 174 -1.94 14.11 10.46
C VAL A 174 -2.92 14.99 11.22
N GLY A 175 -2.50 16.19 11.62
CA GLY A 175 -3.36 17.19 12.24
C GLY A 175 -4.07 18.08 11.22
N ASP A 176 -4.97 18.94 11.69
CA ASP A 176 -5.70 19.87 10.83
C ASP A 176 -4.74 20.81 10.07
N GLY A 177 -4.99 20.99 8.78
CA GLY A 177 -4.16 21.81 7.90
C GLY A 177 -2.82 21.19 7.50
N VAL A 178 -2.52 19.94 7.92
CA VAL A 178 -1.32 19.20 7.50
C VAL A 178 -1.70 18.11 6.51
N THR A 179 -1.06 18.13 5.34
CA THR A 179 -1.29 17.13 4.28
C THR A 179 -0.39 15.92 4.49
N TYR A 180 -0.98 14.72 4.44
CA TYR A 180 -0.22 13.48 4.36
C TYR A 180 0.33 13.29 2.94
N LEU A 181 1.66 13.30 2.80
CA LEU A 181 2.33 13.02 1.53
C LEU A 181 2.78 11.56 1.49
N SER A 182 2.06 10.75 0.72
CA SER A 182 2.52 9.42 0.30
C SER A 182 3.32 9.51 -1.00
N ARG A 183 4.01 8.42 -1.36
CA ARG A 183 4.75 8.33 -2.64
C ARG A 183 3.88 8.62 -3.86
N THR A 184 2.61 8.19 -3.82
CA THR A 184 1.63 8.37 -4.90
C THR A 184 0.76 9.62 -4.73
N HIS A 185 1.14 10.52 -3.82
CA HIS A 185 0.41 11.78 -3.69
C HIS A 185 0.72 12.65 -4.92
N PRO A 186 -0.26 13.32 -5.56
CA PRO A 186 -0.03 14.09 -6.79
C PRO A 186 1.09 15.14 -6.68
N PHE A 187 1.25 15.76 -5.51
CA PHE A 187 2.39 16.65 -5.21
C PHE A 187 3.76 15.96 -5.39
N VAL A 188 3.91 14.74 -4.85
CA VAL A 188 5.18 13.98 -4.91
C VAL A 188 5.41 13.47 -6.33
N GLU A 189 4.36 12.97 -6.99
CA GLU A 189 4.43 12.52 -8.38
C GLU A 189 4.79 13.67 -9.33
N GLY A 190 4.16 14.83 -9.19
CA GLY A 190 4.44 16.02 -10.00
C GLY A 190 5.87 16.55 -9.81
N LEU A 191 6.37 16.53 -8.57
CA LEU A 191 7.76 16.89 -8.28
C LEU A 191 8.75 15.89 -8.90
N ALA A 192 8.47 14.59 -8.81
CA ALA A 192 9.29 13.54 -9.41
C ALA A 192 9.30 13.62 -10.95
N ALA A 193 8.14 13.82 -11.57
CA ALA A 193 8.00 13.99 -13.01
C ALA A 193 8.81 15.20 -13.49
N THR A 194 8.66 16.35 -12.82
CA THR A 194 9.40 17.58 -13.17
C THR A 194 10.92 17.38 -13.13
N ILE A 195 11.42 16.70 -12.10
CA ILE A 195 12.85 16.40 -11.96
C ILE A 195 13.32 15.43 -13.05
N MET A 196 12.54 14.39 -13.33
CA MET A 196 12.88 13.39 -14.33
C MET A 196 12.90 13.99 -15.74
N ASP A 197 11.89 14.77 -16.09
CA ASP A 197 11.78 15.47 -17.37
C ASP A 197 12.97 16.42 -17.56
N ALA A 198 13.27 17.23 -16.54
CA ALA A 198 14.41 18.13 -16.58
C ALA A 198 15.75 17.37 -16.68
N ALA A 199 15.90 16.22 -16.01
CA ALA A 199 17.13 15.43 -16.06
C ALA A 199 17.37 14.74 -17.43
N LEU A 200 16.32 14.59 -18.24
CA LEU A 200 16.40 13.99 -19.58
C LEU A 200 16.63 15.03 -20.68
N ASP A 201 16.24 16.28 -20.46
CA ASP A 201 16.41 17.37 -21.43
C ASP A 201 17.75 18.09 -21.24
N PRO A 202 18.69 18.03 -22.21
CA PRO A 202 20.00 18.69 -22.10
C PRO A 202 19.91 20.22 -22.14
N LEU A 203 18.77 20.80 -22.55
CA LEU A 203 18.56 22.25 -22.62
C LEU A 203 18.00 22.83 -21.31
N LEU A 204 17.45 21.99 -20.43
CA LEU A 204 16.91 22.41 -19.15
C LEU A 204 17.98 22.36 -18.06
N ASP A 205 18.00 23.39 -17.21
CA ASP A 205 18.79 23.32 -15.99
C ASP A 205 18.06 22.46 -14.95
N SER A 206 18.50 21.20 -14.86
CA SER A 206 17.92 20.24 -13.91
C SER A 206 18.71 20.17 -12.60
N PRO A 207 18.02 20.15 -11.44
CA PRO A 207 18.64 19.85 -10.16
C PRO A 207 19.17 18.41 -10.06
N ALA A 208 18.68 17.49 -10.90
CA ALA A 208 19.17 16.12 -10.97
C ALA A 208 19.96 15.89 -12.25
N LYS A 209 21.06 15.13 -12.16
CA LYS A 209 21.86 14.73 -13.31
C LYS A 209 21.89 13.21 -13.40
N ARG A 210 21.74 12.68 -14.61
CA ARG A 210 21.78 11.23 -14.88
C ARG A 210 23.17 10.63 -14.76
N CYS A 211 24.20 11.47 -14.76
CA CYS A 211 25.54 11.01 -14.48
C CYS A 211 26.33 12.07 -13.72
N GLY A 212 27.32 11.61 -12.97
CA GLY A 212 28.18 12.50 -12.21
C GLY A 212 29.37 11.75 -11.65
N ALA A 213 30.38 12.51 -11.25
CA ALA A 213 31.50 11.99 -10.48
C ALA A 213 31.74 12.89 -9.27
N ILE A 214 31.99 12.30 -8.11
CA ILE A 214 32.31 13.02 -6.88
C ILE A 214 33.54 12.41 -6.24
N ARG A 215 34.27 13.20 -5.44
CA ARG A 215 35.24 12.67 -4.48
C ARG A 215 34.56 12.47 -3.14
N THR A 216 34.75 11.33 -2.50
CA THR A 216 34.12 11.01 -1.22
C THR A 216 35.05 10.17 -0.35
N HIS A 217 34.86 10.25 0.97
CA HIS A 217 35.54 9.37 1.93
C HIS A 217 34.90 7.98 2.01
N ALA A 218 33.72 7.79 1.41
CA ALA A 218 32.97 6.53 1.46
C ALA A 218 33.63 5.39 0.67
N VAL A 219 34.62 5.69 -0.19
CA VAL A 219 35.29 4.68 -1.03
C VAL A 219 36.81 4.82 -0.97
N GLN A 220 37.51 3.70 -0.99
CA GLN A 220 38.99 3.65 -1.05
C GLN A 220 39.50 3.45 -2.48
N THR A 221 38.68 2.82 -3.33
CA THR A 221 38.97 2.57 -4.74
C THR A 221 37.91 3.27 -5.58
N ARG A 222 38.19 3.59 -6.84
CA ARG A 222 37.16 4.10 -7.76
C ARG A 222 36.01 3.10 -7.83
N THR A 223 34.81 3.58 -7.52
CA THR A 223 33.58 2.79 -7.51
C THR A 223 32.57 3.43 -8.45
N THR A 224 31.85 2.61 -9.21
CA THR A 224 30.79 3.05 -10.10
C THR A 224 29.47 2.48 -9.59
N LEU A 225 28.49 3.35 -9.36
CA LEU A 225 27.10 2.97 -9.16
C LEU A 225 26.32 3.14 -10.47
N LEU A 226 25.45 2.19 -10.75
CA LEU A 226 24.55 2.19 -11.89
C LEU A 226 23.11 2.14 -11.38
N LEU A 227 22.31 3.10 -11.80
CA LEU A 227 20.86 3.03 -11.64
C LEU A 227 20.27 2.35 -12.87
N LEU A 228 19.65 1.19 -12.67
CA LEU A 228 19.08 0.36 -13.71
C LEU A 228 17.57 0.42 -13.66
N ARG A 229 16.92 0.37 -14.82
CA ARG A 229 15.52 -0.01 -14.92
C ARG A 229 15.43 -1.40 -15.50
N LEU A 230 14.94 -2.32 -14.68
CA LEU A 230 14.61 -3.68 -15.06
C LEU A 230 13.16 -3.71 -15.52
N ARG A 231 12.92 -4.41 -16.62
CA ARG A 231 11.59 -4.61 -17.20
C ARG A 231 11.34 -6.09 -17.30
N HIS A 232 10.19 -6.54 -16.83
CA HIS A 232 9.82 -7.95 -16.83
C HIS A 232 8.43 -8.13 -17.41
N HIS A 233 8.24 -9.17 -18.22
CA HIS A 233 6.91 -9.62 -18.59
C HIS A 233 6.48 -10.72 -17.63
N ILE A 234 5.45 -10.44 -16.83
CA ILE A 234 4.74 -11.45 -16.06
C ILE A 234 3.72 -12.09 -17.01
N ILE A 235 3.95 -13.35 -17.35
CA ILE A 235 3.14 -14.12 -18.29
C ILE A 235 2.26 -15.07 -17.50
N THR A 236 0.95 -14.92 -17.68
CA THR A 236 -0.05 -15.82 -17.10
C THR A 236 -0.76 -16.57 -18.21
N SER A 237 -0.65 -17.90 -18.22
CA SER A 237 -1.34 -18.76 -19.17
C SER A 237 -2.41 -19.59 -18.47
N ALA A 238 -3.67 -19.48 -18.91
CA ALA A 238 -4.80 -20.22 -18.37
C ALA A 238 -5.80 -20.57 -19.48
N GLY A 239 -6.22 -21.83 -19.56
CA GLY A 239 -7.22 -22.25 -20.56
C GLY A 239 -6.86 -21.96 -22.02
N GLY A 240 -5.56 -21.99 -22.36
CA GLY A 240 -5.07 -21.67 -23.70
C GLY A 240 -4.93 -20.16 -24.00
N VAL A 241 -5.39 -19.29 -23.11
CA VAL A 241 -5.21 -17.83 -23.21
C VAL A 241 -3.96 -17.42 -22.46
N THR A 242 -3.13 -16.59 -23.08
CA THR A 242 -1.92 -16.02 -22.46
C THR A 242 -2.09 -14.51 -22.32
N ASN A 243 -1.98 -14.03 -21.08
CA ASN A 243 -1.96 -12.61 -20.75
C ASN A 243 -0.54 -12.21 -20.32
N GLN A 244 -0.10 -11.05 -20.78
CA GLN A 244 1.20 -10.49 -20.44
C GLN A 244 1.00 -9.15 -19.70
N LEU A 245 1.69 -8.99 -18.58
CA LEU A 245 1.75 -7.75 -17.82
C LEU A 245 3.20 -7.28 -17.77
N LEU A 246 3.43 -5.99 -18.03
CA LEU A 246 4.73 -5.37 -17.84
C LEU A 246 4.88 -4.99 -16.35
N ALA A 247 5.95 -5.46 -15.74
CA ALA A 247 6.42 -5.00 -14.44
C ALA A 247 7.75 -4.27 -14.63
N GLU A 248 7.94 -3.15 -13.94
CA GLU A 248 9.18 -2.40 -13.94
C GLU A 248 9.70 -2.24 -12.51
N GLU A 249 11.02 -2.34 -12.36
CA GLU A 249 11.72 -2.14 -11.10
C GLU A 249 12.95 -1.26 -11.35
N CYS A 250 13.27 -0.38 -10.41
CA CYS A 250 14.52 0.36 -10.42
C CYS A 250 15.47 -0.24 -9.40
N VAL A 251 16.66 -0.62 -9.83
CA VAL A 251 17.67 -1.27 -8.99
C VAL A 251 18.97 -0.47 -9.06
N VAL A 252 19.64 -0.33 -7.92
CA VAL A 252 21.00 0.21 -7.87
C VAL A 252 21.97 -0.95 -7.73
N THR A 253 22.98 -0.97 -8.59
CA THR A 253 24.11 -1.89 -8.49
C THR A 253 25.41 -1.11 -8.59
N GLY A 254 26.53 -1.73 -8.26
CA GLY A 254 27.81 -1.09 -8.43
C GLY A 254 28.97 -2.05 -8.47
N PHE A 255 30.11 -1.52 -8.90
CA PHE A 255 31.37 -2.26 -8.93
C PHE A 255 32.55 -1.33 -8.64
N THR A 256 33.62 -1.89 -8.11
CA THR A 256 34.91 -1.23 -8.00
C THR A 256 35.79 -1.48 -9.23
N GLY A 257 36.69 -0.55 -9.53
CA GLY A 257 37.66 -0.68 -10.62
C GLY A 257 37.21 -0.12 -11.96
N ALA A 258 37.58 -0.77 -13.06
CA ALA A 258 37.20 -0.42 -14.43
C ALA A 258 36.17 -1.42 -14.96
N PRO A 259 35.27 -1.04 -15.90
CA PRO A 259 34.28 -1.97 -16.44
C PRO A 259 34.86 -3.29 -16.98
N ALA A 260 36.10 -3.29 -17.48
CA ALA A 260 36.78 -4.50 -17.95
C ALA A 260 37.16 -5.48 -16.82
N ASN A 261 37.40 -4.97 -15.61
CA ASN A 261 37.83 -5.71 -14.42
C ASN A 261 36.91 -5.34 -13.24
N ALA A 262 35.60 -5.39 -13.46
CA ALA A 262 34.61 -4.98 -12.49
C ALA A 262 34.55 -5.98 -11.32
N PHE A 263 34.74 -5.49 -10.10
CA PHE A 263 34.48 -6.25 -8.88
C PHE A 263 33.16 -5.78 -8.28
N TRP A 264 32.11 -6.58 -8.44
CA TRP A 264 30.74 -6.23 -8.06
C TRP A 264 30.58 -6.10 -6.55
N LEU A 265 29.80 -5.09 -6.17
CA LEU A 265 29.35 -4.87 -4.80
C LEU A 265 28.13 -5.74 -4.50
N SER A 266 27.91 -6.01 -3.22
CA SER A 266 26.61 -6.46 -2.75
C SER A 266 25.54 -5.36 -2.90
N GLU A 267 24.26 -5.75 -2.86
CA GLU A 267 23.13 -4.82 -2.89
C GLU A 267 23.20 -3.80 -1.74
N ALA A 268 23.46 -4.26 -0.52
CA ALA A 268 23.57 -3.40 0.66
C ALA A 268 24.71 -2.36 0.53
N GLU A 269 25.88 -2.78 0.04
CA GLU A 269 27.00 -1.85 -0.20
C GLU A 269 26.66 -0.80 -1.26
N ALA A 270 25.96 -1.20 -2.33
CA ALA A 270 25.53 -0.28 -3.37
C ALA A 270 24.48 0.72 -2.86
N GLU A 271 23.53 0.27 -2.03
CA GLU A 271 22.52 1.12 -1.39
C GLU A 271 23.13 2.11 -0.39
N ASP A 272 24.04 1.66 0.47
CA ASP A 272 24.74 2.52 1.43
C ASP A 272 25.51 3.64 0.72
N LEU A 273 26.13 3.34 -0.42
CA LEU A 273 26.87 4.32 -1.22
C LEU A 273 25.99 5.37 -1.91
N LEU A 274 24.67 5.20 -1.97
CA LEU A 274 23.76 6.29 -2.41
C LEU A 274 23.75 7.46 -1.44
N GLN A 275 24.15 7.23 -0.18
CA GLN A 275 24.26 8.28 0.84
C GLN A 275 25.65 8.93 0.86
N ALA A 276 26.55 8.57 -0.06
CA ALA A 276 27.90 9.12 -0.11
C ALA A 276 27.90 10.63 -0.38
N GLU A 277 28.52 11.40 0.51
CA GLU A 277 28.62 12.84 0.37
C GLU A 277 29.93 13.28 -0.32
N PRO A 278 29.91 14.37 -1.11
CA PRO A 278 31.11 14.96 -1.67
C PRO A 278 32.04 15.49 -0.57
N ALA A 279 33.30 15.08 -0.60
CA ALA A 279 34.34 15.46 0.35
C ALA A 279 35.53 16.19 -0.31
N GLY A 280 35.45 16.49 -1.61
CA GLY A 280 36.50 17.20 -2.32
C GLY A 280 36.06 17.68 -3.69
N ASN A 281 36.75 18.72 -4.18
CA ASN A 281 36.48 19.29 -5.49
C ASN A 281 36.99 18.39 -6.61
N ILE A 282 36.23 18.34 -7.69
CA ILE A 282 36.61 17.73 -8.96
C ILE A 282 36.34 18.73 -10.08
N LEU A 283 37.30 18.90 -10.99
CA LEU A 283 37.10 19.79 -12.13
C LEU A 283 36.05 19.18 -13.08
N PRO A 284 35.15 19.97 -13.69
CA PRO A 284 34.09 19.45 -14.57
C PRO A 284 34.63 18.54 -15.68
N GLN A 285 35.72 18.93 -16.34
CA GLN A 285 36.35 18.11 -17.38
C GLN A 285 36.85 16.76 -16.85
N GLN A 286 37.37 16.73 -15.62
CA GLN A 286 37.82 15.49 -15.00
C GLN A 286 36.63 14.58 -14.66
N ALA A 287 35.55 15.14 -14.14
CA ALA A 287 34.32 14.41 -13.86
C ALA A 287 33.74 13.78 -15.15
N SER A 288 33.64 14.58 -16.22
CA SER A 288 33.21 14.11 -17.54
C SER A 288 34.10 12.97 -18.06
N ASN A 289 35.43 13.10 -17.94
CA ASN A 289 36.34 12.04 -18.40
C ASN A 289 36.12 10.71 -17.66
N PHE A 290 35.93 10.74 -16.33
CA PHE A 290 35.67 9.53 -15.55
C PHE A 290 34.35 8.87 -15.94
N VAL A 291 33.29 9.66 -16.13
CA VAL A 291 31.99 9.15 -16.57
C VAL A 291 32.09 8.58 -17.98
N SER A 292 32.73 9.28 -18.92
CA SER A 292 32.90 8.82 -20.31
C SER A 292 33.60 7.47 -20.40
N GLN A 293 34.64 7.25 -19.59
CA GLN A 293 35.31 5.93 -19.53
C GLN A 293 34.37 4.79 -19.12
N VAL A 294 33.41 5.06 -18.24
CA VAL A 294 32.39 4.08 -17.85
C VAL A 294 31.36 3.89 -18.96
N VAL A 295 30.89 4.98 -19.57
CA VAL A 295 29.93 4.94 -20.69
C VAL A 295 30.51 4.12 -21.86
N GLU A 296 31.73 4.40 -22.28
CA GLU A 296 32.44 3.65 -23.32
C GLU A 296 32.70 2.19 -22.92
N GLY A 297 32.85 1.95 -21.61
CA GLY A 297 33.09 0.62 -21.05
C GLY A 297 31.84 -0.19 -20.73
N ILE A 298 30.63 0.37 -20.82
CA ILE A 298 29.41 -0.28 -20.34
C ILE A 298 29.11 -1.60 -21.06
N GLY A 299 29.52 -1.72 -22.33
CA GLY A 299 29.39 -2.97 -23.09
C GLY A 299 30.11 -4.15 -22.45
N ARG A 300 31.18 -3.91 -21.68
CA ARG A 300 31.98 -4.94 -21.00
C ARG A 300 31.27 -5.56 -19.79
N VAL A 301 30.34 -4.82 -19.17
CA VAL A 301 29.57 -5.27 -18.00
C VAL A 301 28.15 -5.69 -18.35
N ARG A 302 27.73 -5.54 -19.61
CA ARG A 302 26.35 -5.80 -20.06
C ARG A 302 25.87 -7.22 -19.72
N THR A 303 26.70 -8.23 -19.93
CA THR A 303 26.33 -9.62 -19.59
C THR A 303 26.01 -9.80 -18.12
N ALA A 304 26.75 -9.14 -17.22
CA ALA A 304 26.48 -9.19 -15.78
C ALA A 304 25.19 -8.42 -15.41
N LEU A 305 24.92 -7.30 -16.07
CA LEU A 305 23.66 -6.55 -15.88
C LEU A 305 22.44 -7.35 -16.35
N ASP A 306 22.55 -8.00 -17.51
CA ASP A 306 21.49 -8.85 -18.05
C ASP A 306 21.26 -10.08 -17.15
N GLN A 307 22.33 -10.66 -16.59
CA GLN A 307 22.26 -11.74 -15.61
C GLN A 307 21.52 -11.30 -14.32
N LEU A 308 21.81 -10.11 -13.80
CA LEU A 308 21.08 -9.54 -12.65
C LEU A 308 19.58 -9.39 -12.95
N ALA A 309 19.22 -8.96 -14.16
CA ALA A 309 17.81 -8.83 -14.55
C ALA A 309 17.08 -10.18 -14.60
N VAL A 310 17.78 -11.23 -15.03
CA VAL A 310 17.29 -12.61 -15.04
C VAL A 310 17.12 -13.14 -13.61
N GLU A 311 18.08 -12.88 -12.71
CA GLU A 311 17.98 -13.24 -11.29
C GLU A 311 16.76 -12.56 -10.64
N ARG A 312 16.58 -11.26 -10.85
CA ARG A 312 15.39 -10.51 -10.39
C ARG A 312 14.08 -11.04 -10.99
N ALA A 313 14.10 -11.54 -12.23
CA ALA A 313 12.93 -12.18 -12.84
C ALA A 313 12.51 -13.45 -12.09
N TYR A 314 13.48 -14.26 -11.65
CA TYR A 314 13.21 -15.46 -10.85
C TYR A 314 12.66 -15.10 -9.47
N GLU A 315 13.24 -14.11 -8.79
CA GLU A 315 12.73 -13.64 -7.49
C GLU A 315 11.29 -13.12 -7.61
N LEU A 316 11.00 -12.33 -8.66
CA LEU A 316 9.67 -11.83 -8.95
C LEU A 316 8.68 -12.96 -9.26
N LEU A 317 9.10 -14.00 -10.02
CA LEU A 317 8.27 -15.17 -10.30
C LEU A 317 7.93 -15.94 -9.01
N ASP A 318 8.91 -16.13 -8.13
CA ASP A 318 8.71 -16.82 -6.87
C ASP A 318 7.79 -16.03 -5.93
N ALA A 319 7.97 -14.70 -5.83
CA ALA A 319 7.06 -13.82 -5.10
C ALA A 319 5.63 -13.88 -5.68
N HIS A 320 5.49 -13.80 -7.01
CA HIS A 320 4.20 -13.88 -7.67
C HIS A 320 3.51 -15.22 -7.42
N ARG A 321 4.27 -16.33 -7.44
CA ARG A 321 3.77 -17.67 -7.13
C ARG A 321 3.30 -17.77 -5.69
N ARG A 322 4.06 -17.30 -4.69
CA ARG A 322 3.65 -17.35 -3.27
C ARG A 322 2.29 -16.69 -3.03
N VAL A 323 2.05 -15.52 -3.61
CA VAL A 323 0.75 -14.82 -3.48
C VAL A 323 -0.36 -15.56 -4.22
N ARG A 324 -0.07 -16.16 -5.38
CA ARG A 324 -1.06 -16.83 -6.26
C ARG A 324 -1.34 -18.29 -5.91
N THR A 325 -0.43 -19.02 -5.27
CA THR A 325 -0.66 -20.39 -4.79
C THR A 325 -1.84 -20.45 -3.82
N THR A 326 -2.11 -19.34 -3.15
CA THR A 326 -3.21 -19.16 -2.22
C THR A 326 -4.59 -19.03 -2.91
N ASP A 327 -4.63 -18.68 -4.19
CA ASP A 327 -5.86 -18.52 -5.00
C ASP A 327 -6.35 -19.85 -5.63
N ARG A 328 -5.65 -20.98 -5.42
CA ARG A 328 -6.01 -22.36 -5.82
C ARG A 328 -6.61 -22.53 -7.23
N ARG A 329 -6.32 -21.63 -8.18
CA ARG A 329 -6.75 -21.76 -9.58
C ARG A 329 -5.93 -22.85 -10.27
N THR A 330 -6.53 -24.02 -10.46
CA THR A 330 -5.93 -25.14 -11.19
C THR A 330 -5.81 -24.81 -12.68
N GLY A 331 -4.69 -25.18 -13.30
CA GLY A 331 -4.46 -24.99 -14.74
C GLY A 331 -3.93 -23.61 -15.15
N VAL A 332 -3.44 -22.82 -14.20
CA VAL A 332 -2.76 -21.54 -14.45
C VAL A 332 -1.25 -21.73 -14.35
N ARG A 333 -0.51 -21.33 -15.39
CA ARG A 333 0.96 -21.29 -15.40
C ARG A 333 1.43 -19.84 -15.33
N TYR A 334 2.40 -19.59 -14.47
CA TYR A 334 3.09 -18.30 -14.35
C TYR A 334 4.54 -18.44 -14.81
N ASP A 335 4.98 -17.47 -15.60
CA ASP A 335 6.35 -17.29 -16.07
C ASP A 335 6.72 -15.80 -15.97
N VAL A 336 7.99 -15.49 -15.75
CA VAL A 336 8.48 -14.11 -15.74
C VAL A 336 9.71 -14.04 -16.62
N GLN A 337 9.70 -13.13 -17.59
CA GLN A 337 10.78 -12.97 -18.56
C GLN A 337 11.39 -11.58 -18.46
N ALA A 338 12.69 -11.50 -18.22
CA ALA A 338 13.43 -10.24 -18.28
C ALA A 338 13.48 -9.71 -19.71
N GLN A 339 13.15 -8.44 -19.89
CA GLN A 339 13.32 -7.73 -21.14
C GLN A 339 14.74 -7.17 -21.20
N LEU A 340 15.52 -7.70 -22.14
CA LEU A 340 16.93 -7.39 -22.33
C LEU A 340 17.14 -6.60 -23.64
N PRO A 341 18.16 -5.73 -23.71
CA PRO A 341 19.09 -5.43 -22.63
C PRO A 341 18.49 -4.55 -21.53
N VAL A 342 19.13 -4.55 -20.36
CA VAL A 342 18.77 -3.65 -19.25
C VAL A 342 18.96 -2.18 -19.63
N ASP A 343 18.04 -1.33 -19.16
CA ASP A 343 18.14 0.12 -19.32
C ASP A 343 19.03 0.72 -18.21
N VAL A 344 20.14 1.36 -18.58
CA VAL A 344 20.96 2.13 -17.64
C VAL A 344 20.43 3.56 -17.57
N LEU A 345 19.74 3.89 -16.48
CA LEU A 345 19.16 5.21 -16.26
C LEU A 345 20.20 6.23 -15.78
N GLY A 346 21.17 5.80 -14.97
CA GLY A 346 22.22 6.69 -14.47
C GLY A 346 23.53 6.02 -14.10
N ILE A 347 24.61 6.82 -14.11
CA ILE A 347 26.00 6.40 -13.87
C ILE A 347 26.66 7.38 -12.91
N TYR A 348 27.02 6.92 -11.71
CA TYR A 348 27.63 7.74 -10.68
C TYR A 348 29.01 7.18 -10.30
N VAL A 349 30.06 7.98 -10.48
CA VAL A 349 31.44 7.59 -10.21
C VAL A 349 31.90 8.19 -8.89
N LEU A 350 32.17 7.33 -7.91
CA LEU A 350 32.73 7.69 -6.63
C LEU A 350 34.25 7.51 -6.68
N LEU A 351 34.97 8.60 -6.40
CA LEU A 351 36.42 8.62 -6.35
C LEU A 351 36.88 8.77 -4.90
N PRO A 352 37.97 8.10 -4.48
CA PRO A 352 38.55 8.35 -3.19
C PRO A 352 39.05 9.80 -3.10
N THR A 353 39.05 10.38 -1.90
CA THR A 353 39.76 11.63 -1.64
C THR A 353 41.25 11.43 -1.86
N VAL A 354 41.89 12.38 -2.54
CA VAL A 354 43.35 12.40 -2.64
C VAL A 354 43.88 12.86 -1.29
N SER A 355 44.68 12.02 -0.63
CA SER A 355 45.39 12.39 0.60
C SER A 355 46.43 13.47 0.35
#